data_AF-A0A7V9RVY2-F1
#
_entry.id   AF-A0A7V9RVY2-F1
#
_cell.length_a   1.000
_cell.length_b   1.000
_cell.length_c   1.000
_cell.angle_alpha   90.00
_cell.angle_beta   90.00
_cell.angle_gamma   90.00
#
_symmetry.space_group_name_H-M   'P 1'
#
loop_
_entity.id
_entity.type
_entity.pdbx_description
1 polymer ?
#
loop_
_entity_poly.entity_id
_entity_poly.type
_entity_poly.pdbx_seq_one_letter_code
_entity_poly.pdbx_strand_id
1 'polypeptide(L)'
;GAVLPLLPPSVDTLSGYAERRDDLVSLADRRDRLRLLAFPRGRSAADFNRRGEIVSRERRRSWTLRVEAPRRLRYRLQASLETLRHPFAPCQVRVDGRRLPDDRWSYLRASGALRVAFAGRSVRLVARGRCGG
;
A
#
# COMPACT_ATOMS: atom_id res chain seq x y z
N GLY A 1 -6.18 -12.50 -6.66
CA GLY A 1 -4.90 -11.88 -6.27
C GLY A 1 -4.84 -11.83 -4.76
N ALA A 2 -3.70 -11.47 -4.19
CA ALA A 2 -3.52 -11.36 -2.75
C ALA A 2 -3.10 -9.94 -2.36
N VAL A 3 -3.55 -9.48 -1.20
CA VAL A 3 -2.98 -8.29 -0.54
C VAL A 3 -2.50 -8.75 0.82
N LEU A 4 -1.22 -8.60 1.07
CA LEU A 4 -0.57 -9.00 2.30
C LEU A 4 -0.30 -7.73 3.12
N PRO A 5 -1.10 -7.45 4.17
CA PRO A 5 -0.72 -6.45 5.15
C PRO A 5 0.51 -6.97 5.88
N LEU A 6 1.66 -6.32 5.69
CA LEU A 6 2.79 -6.54 6.57
C LEU A 6 2.52 -5.72 7.83
N LEU A 7 2.02 -6.40 8.86
CA LEU A 7 2.00 -5.84 10.20
C LEU A 7 3.44 -5.41 10.55
N PRO A 8 3.65 -4.25 11.19
CA PRO A 8 4.94 -4.00 11.83
C PRO A 8 5.21 -5.20 12.75
N PRO A 9 6.41 -5.79 12.74
CA PRO A 9 6.70 -6.98 13.51
C PRO A 9 6.39 -6.68 14.98
N SER A 10 5.31 -7.26 15.50
CA SER A 10 5.16 -7.52 16.91
C SER A 10 6.13 -8.63 17.22
N VAL A 11 7.31 -8.24 17.69
CA VAL A 11 8.34 -9.13 18.20
C VAL A 11 7.80 -9.73 19.49
N ASP A 12 7.31 -10.96 19.44
CA ASP A 12 7.16 -11.80 20.64
C ASP A 12 8.40 -12.68 20.87
N THR A 13 9.46 -12.49 20.08
CA THR A 13 10.73 -13.18 20.26
C THR A 13 11.86 -12.28 19.79
N LEU A 14 12.54 -11.63 20.74
CA LEU A 14 14.00 -11.38 20.77
C LEU A 14 14.32 -10.37 21.89
N SER A 15 14.52 -10.97 23.05
CA SER A 15 15.43 -10.60 24.13
C SER A 15 16.49 -9.54 23.78
N GLY A 16 16.50 -8.45 24.55
CA GLY A 16 17.68 -7.96 25.30
C GLY A 16 18.98 -7.55 24.59
N TYR A 17 19.13 -7.61 23.26
CA TYR A 17 20.41 -7.32 22.59
C TYR A 17 20.22 -6.54 21.29
N ALA A 18 19.94 -5.23 21.38
CA ALA A 18 20.25 -4.28 20.33
C ALA A 18 20.22 -2.83 20.85
N GLU A 19 20.90 -2.58 21.98
CA GLU A 19 21.33 -1.23 22.28
C GLU A 19 22.56 -0.88 21.44
N ARG A 20 22.59 0.36 20.92
CA ARG A 20 23.73 1.05 20.27
C ARG A 20 23.77 1.06 18.73
N ARG A 21 22.88 1.85 18.11
CA ARG A 21 23.13 2.69 16.91
C ARG A 21 22.18 3.90 16.92
N ASP A 22 22.68 5.08 16.57
CA ASP A 22 22.03 6.41 16.58
C ASP A 22 20.83 6.59 15.61
N ASP A 23 19.88 5.64 15.58
CA ASP A 23 18.73 5.68 14.66
C ASP A 23 17.42 5.22 15.34
N LEU A 24 17.25 5.63 16.60
CA LEU A 24 16.13 5.30 17.48
C LEU A 24 14.80 5.96 17.01
N VAL A 25 14.22 5.41 15.94
CA VAL A 25 12.81 5.63 15.59
C VAL A 25 11.94 4.98 16.67
N SER A 26 11.41 5.82 17.57
CA SER A 26 10.54 5.44 18.69
C SER A 26 9.42 4.48 18.28
N LEU A 27 9.09 3.54 19.18
CA LEU A 27 8.01 2.55 19.01
C LEU A 27 6.64 3.19 18.72
N ALA A 28 6.38 4.40 19.22
CA ALA A 28 5.17 5.18 18.93
C ALA A 28 5.08 5.57 17.44
N ASP A 29 6.23 5.88 16.84
CA ASP A 29 6.38 6.31 15.45
C ASP A 29 6.14 5.17 14.45
N ARG A 30 6.27 3.91 14.90
CA ARG A 30 6.01 2.69 14.11
C ARG A 30 4.54 2.25 14.13
N ARG A 31 3.80 2.52 15.21
CA ARG A 31 2.39 2.10 15.33
C ARG A 31 1.52 2.71 14.23
N ASP A 32 1.86 3.91 13.76
CA ASP A 32 1.08 4.66 12.76
C ASP A 32 1.51 4.36 11.32
N ARG A 33 2.46 3.45 11.10
CA ARG A 33 2.99 3.13 9.77
C ARG A 33 2.63 1.70 9.39
N LEU A 34 2.01 1.52 8.23
CA LEU A 34 1.66 0.20 7.69
C LEU A 34 2.33 -0.01 6.32
N ARG A 35 3.02 -1.14 6.15
CA ARG A 35 3.59 -1.54 4.85
C ARG A 35 2.64 -2.52 4.17
N LEU A 36 2.32 -2.26 2.91
CA LEU A 36 1.40 -3.08 2.13
C LEU A 36 2.13 -3.68 0.93
N LEU A 37 2.05 -4.99 0.77
CA LEU A 37 2.43 -5.68 -0.44
C LEU A 37 1.16 -6.14 -1.17
N ALA A 38 1.03 -5.76 -2.44
CA ALA A 38 -0.15 -6.11 -3.23
C ALA A 38 0.23 -6.83 -4.53
N PHE A 39 -0.50 -7.91 -4.81
CA PHE A 39 -0.42 -8.68 -6.05
C PHE A 39 -1.84 -8.72 -6.65
N PRO A 40 -2.31 -7.58 -7.18
CA PRO A 40 -3.68 -7.44 -7.67
C PRO A 40 -3.97 -8.35 -8.85
N ARG A 41 -5.08 -9.08 -8.74
CA ARG A 41 -5.67 -9.87 -9.83
C ARG A 41 -7.13 -10.13 -9.50
N GLY A 42 -8.06 -9.67 -10.34
CA GLY A 42 -9.49 -9.73 -10.05
C GLY A 42 -9.87 -8.91 -8.80
N ARG A 43 -10.71 -9.48 -7.93
CA ARG A 43 -11.10 -8.88 -6.64
C ARG A 43 -10.51 -9.70 -5.49
N SER A 44 -10.02 -9.05 -4.45
CA SER A 44 -9.64 -9.67 -3.19
C SER A 44 -9.93 -8.74 -2.00
N ALA A 45 -10.10 -9.33 -0.82
CA ALA A 45 -10.26 -8.61 0.44
C ALA A 45 -9.34 -9.24 1.50
N ALA A 46 -8.91 -8.44 2.48
CA ALA A 46 -8.11 -8.89 3.61
C ALA A 46 -8.37 -8.01 4.83
N ASP A 47 -8.47 -8.63 6.01
CA ASP A 47 -8.59 -7.92 7.28
C ASP A 47 -7.21 -7.67 7.91
N PHE A 48 -7.10 -6.60 8.70
CA PHE A 48 -5.89 -6.27 9.47
C PHE A 48 -6.24 -5.56 10.79
N ASN A 49 -5.36 -5.61 11.80
CA ASN A 49 -5.52 -4.90 13.09
C ASN A 49 -6.91 -5.06 13.77
N ARG A 50 -7.47 -6.28 13.81
CA ARG A 50 -8.77 -6.66 14.41
C ARG A 50 -10.04 -5.95 13.86
N ARG A 51 -9.93 -4.78 13.24
CA ARG A 51 -11.05 -3.95 12.73
C ARG A 51 -10.72 -3.17 11.45
N GLY A 52 -9.61 -3.47 10.78
CA GLY A 52 -9.23 -2.88 9.51
C GLY A 52 -9.57 -3.82 8.37
N GLU A 53 -9.94 -3.26 7.22
CA GLU A 53 -10.29 -3.98 6.00
C GLU A 53 -9.54 -3.37 4.81
N ILE A 54 -9.06 -4.22 3.91
CA ILE A 54 -8.45 -3.84 2.65
C ILE A 54 -9.17 -4.55 1.52
N VAL A 55 -9.64 -3.80 0.51
CA VAL A 55 -10.27 -4.35 -0.69
C VAL A 55 -9.49 -3.93 -1.92
N SER A 56 -9.00 -4.91 -2.67
CA SER A 56 -8.31 -4.73 -3.94
C SER A 56 -9.21 -5.15 -5.09
N ARG A 57 -9.31 -4.30 -6.12
CA ARG A 57 -10.15 -4.55 -7.28
C ARG A 57 -9.48 -4.11 -8.57
N GLU A 58 -9.25 -5.09 -9.44
CA GLU A 58 -8.84 -4.89 -10.81
C GLU A 58 -10.01 -4.45 -11.70
N ARG A 59 -9.68 -3.59 -12.66
CA ARG A 59 -10.49 -3.18 -13.81
C ARG A 59 -9.62 -3.20 -15.06
N ARG A 60 -10.24 -3.17 -16.24
CA ARG A 60 -9.59 -3.28 -17.55
C ARG A 60 -8.36 -2.36 -17.75
N ARG A 61 -8.33 -1.17 -17.14
CA ARG A 61 -7.20 -0.21 -17.21
C ARG A 61 -6.98 0.57 -15.91
N SER A 62 -7.46 0.03 -14.81
CA SER A 62 -7.26 0.66 -13.51
C SER A 62 -7.27 -0.36 -12.41
N TRP A 63 -6.59 -0.04 -11.33
CA TRP A 63 -6.62 -0.82 -10.12
C TRP A 63 -7.05 0.07 -8.96
N THR A 64 -7.94 -0.44 -8.11
CA THR A 64 -8.41 0.26 -6.91
C THR A 64 -8.02 -0.52 -5.67
N LEU A 65 -7.48 0.19 -4.69
CA LEU A 65 -7.22 -0.30 -3.33
C LEU A 65 -8.01 0.58 -2.35
N ARG A 66 -9.00 0.01 -1.67
CA ARG A 66 -9.68 0.63 -0.55
C ARG A 66 -9.04 0.14 0.75
N VAL A 67 -8.77 1.03 1.67
CA VAL A 67 -8.30 0.70 3.01
C VAL A 67 -9.18 1.41 4.02
N GLU A 68 -9.74 0.64 4.95
CA GLU A 68 -10.44 1.10 6.13
C GLU A 68 -9.62 0.67 7.35
N ALA A 69 -9.22 1.63 8.18
CA ALA A 69 -8.42 1.38 9.37
C ALA A 69 -9.18 1.82 10.63
N PRO A 70 -8.89 1.20 11.80
CA PRO A 70 -9.48 1.63 13.08
C PRO A 70 -9.10 3.06 13.47
N ARG A 71 -7.97 3.56 12.94
CA ARG A 71 -7.43 4.90 13.20
C ARG A 71 -6.66 5.39 11.98
N ARG A 72 -6.25 6.66 11.97
CA ARG A 72 -5.45 7.21 10.87
C ARG A 72 -4.06 6.56 10.86
N LEU A 73 -3.64 6.05 9.70
CA LEU A 73 -2.31 5.46 9.50
C LEU A 73 -1.61 6.10 8.29
N ARG A 74 -0.30 5.96 8.22
CA ARG A 74 0.58 6.26 7.09
C ARG A 74 0.92 4.95 6.39
N TYR A 75 0.66 4.85 5.10
CA TYR A 75 0.88 3.64 4.32
C TYR A 75 2.09 3.78 3.41
N ARG A 76 2.88 2.71 3.31
CA ARG A 76 3.85 2.49 2.23
C ARG A 76 3.43 1.25 1.45
N LEU A 77 2.88 1.45 0.27
CA LEU A 77 2.42 0.40 -0.63
C LEU A 77 3.49 0.08 -1.66
N GLN A 78 3.70 -1.22 -1.89
CA GLN A 78 4.35 -1.74 -3.09
C GLN A 78 3.39 -2.75 -3.73
N ALA A 79 3.01 -2.51 -4.98
CA ALA A 79 2.12 -3.35 -5.74
C ALA A 79 2.80 -3.81 -7.03
N SER A 80 2.75 -5.09 -7.36
CA SER A 80 3.16 -5.58 -8.68
C SER A 80 1.96 -5.51 -9.63
N LEU A 81 2.00 -4.65 -10.64
CA LEU A 81 0.90 -4.52 -11.61
C LEU A 81 0.96 -5.58 -12.72
N GLU A 82 2.06 -6.33 -12.82
CA GLU A 82 2.19 -7.46 -13.75
C GLU A 82 1.26 -8.63 -13.41
N THR A 83 0.74 -8.70 -12.18
CA THR A 83 -0.16 -9.78 -11.77
C THR A 83 -1.60 -9.62 -12.25
N LEU A 84 -1.94 -8.43 -12.78
CA LEU A 84 -3.25 -8.12 -13.33
C LEU A 84 -3.58 -9.06 -14.50
N ARG A 85 -4.86 -9.30 -14.77
CA ARG A 85 -5.30 -10.00 -15.99
C ARG A 85 -4.92 -9.23 -17.25
N HIS A 86 -4.95 -7.90 -17.18
CA HIS A 86 -4.47 -7.03 -18.25
C HIS A 86 -3.47 -6.02 -17.65
N PRO A 87 -2.17 -6.35 -17.63
CA PRO A 87 -1.14 -5.46 -17.12
C PRO A 87 -1.14 -4.10 -17.80
N PHE A 88 -0.80 -3.06 -17.05
CA PHE A 88 -0.67 -1.70 -17.57
C PHE A 88 0.39 -0.92 -16.80
N ALA A 89 1.05 0.01 -17.50
CA ALA A 89 1.88 1.01 -16.87
C ALA A 89 0.98 2.15 -16.33
N PRO A 90 1.03 2.47 -15.03
CA PRO A 90 0.23 3.55 -14.47
C PRO A 90 0.80 4.90 -14.91
N CYS A 91 -0.09 5.81 -15.30
CA CYS A 91 0.24 7.20 -15.65
C CYS A 91 -0.22 8.20 -14.58
N GLN A 92 -1.11 7.77 -13.68
CA GLN A 92 -1.61 8.60 -12.58
C GLN A 92 -2.05 7.71 -11.42
N VAL A 93 -1.73 8.16 -10.21
CA VAL A 93 -2.29 7.64 -8.97
C VAL A 93 -3.15 8.71 -8.31
N ARG A 94 -4.32 8.32 -7.82
CA ARG A 94 -5.23 9.18 -7.05
C ARG A 94 -5.48 8.58 -5.67
N VAL A 95 -5.61 9.43 -4.66
CA VAL A 95 -6.09 9.07 -3.32
C VAL A 95 -7.28 9.96 -3.01
N ASP A 96 -8.42 9.35 -2.69
CA ASP A 96 -9.68 10.04 -2.39
C ASP A 96 -10.07 11.07 -3.47
N GLY A 97 -9.88 10.67 -4.73
CA GLY A 97 -10.16 11.48 -5.92
C GLY A 97 -9.08 12.49 -6.30
N ARG A 98 -8.15 12.82 -5.39
CA ARG A 98 -7.07 13.79 -5.63
C ARG A 98 -5.86 13.11 -6.28
N ARG A 99 -5.28 13.73 -7.31
CA ARG A 99 -4.02 13.25 -7.91
C ARG A 99 -2.90 13.33 -6.87
N LEU A 100 -2.15 12.24 -6.72
CA LEU A 100 -0.93 12.28 -5.94
C LEU A 100 0.18 13.00 -6.71
N PRO A 101 0.96 13.86 -6.05
CA PRO A 101 2.15 14.46 -6.65
C PRO A 101 3.21 13.40 -6.93
N ASP A 102 4.09 13.67 -7.89
CA ASP A 102 5.00 12.68 -8.47
C ASP A 102 6.10 12.21 -7.49
N ASP A 103 6.33 12.93 -6.39
CA ASP A 103 7.23 12.53 -5.28
C ASP A 103 6.61 11.49 -4.33
N ARG A 104 5.29 11.29 -4.40
CA ARG A 104 4.53 10.38 -3.51
C ARG A 104 4.28 9.02 -4.14
N TRP A 105 4.65 8.82 -5.39
CA TRP A 105 4.51 7.54 -6.06
C TRP A 105 5.56 7.36 -7.16
N SER A 106 5.91 6.12 -7.47
CA SER A 106 6.79 5.80 -8.59
C SER A 106 6.43 4.45 -9.19
N TYR A 107 6.79 4.25 -10.45
CA TYR A 107 6.58 2.98 -11.15
C TYR A 107 7.87 2.51 -11.79
N LEU A 108 8.33 1.32 -11.37
CA LEU A 108 9.52 0.68 -11.91
C LEU A 108 9.10 -0.25 -13.05
N ARG A 109 9.32 0.18 -14.30
CA ARG A 109 8.92 -0.60 -15.49
C ARG A 109 9.57 -1.98 -15.54
N ALA A 110 10.83 -2.09 -15.14
CA ALA A 110 11.57 -3.36 -15.17
C ALA A 110 10.94 -4.48 -14.32
N SER A 111 10.27 -4.12 -13.22
CA SER A 111 9.62 -5.07 -12.31
C SER A 111 8.10 -4.94 -12.27
N GLY A 112 7.53 -4.01 -13.03
CA GLY A 112 6.15 -3.57 -12.95
C GLY A 112 5.69 -3.16 -11.55
N ALA A 113 6.62 -2.74 -10.69
CA ALA A 113 6.34 -2.40 -9.30
C ALA A 113 5.91 -0.94 -9.17
N LEU A 114 4.68 -0.73 -8.70
CA LEU A 114 4.14 0.55 -8.26
C LEU A 114 4.43 0.76 -6.78
N ARG A 115 5.11 1.85 -6.43
CA ARG A 115 5.32 2.29 -5.05
C ARG A 115 4.50 3.53 -4.76
N VAL A 116 3.79 3.56 -3.64
CA VAL A 116 2.95 4.71 -3.27
C VAL A 116 3.02 4.96 -1.77
N ALA A 117 3.10 6.22 -1.39
CA ALA A 117 2.94 6.65 0.00
C ALA A 117 1.69 7.52 0.15
N PHE A 118 0.83 7.18 1.12
CA PHE A 118 -0.40 7.90 1.43
C PHE A 118 -0.74 7.79 2.91
N ALA A 119 -1.73 8.53 3.40
CA ALA A 119 -2.15 8.45 4.79
C ALA A 119 -3.65 8.70 4.91
N GLY A 120 -4.27 8.08 5.90
CA GLY A 120 -5.70 8.23 6.17
C GLY A 120 -6.26 7.09 7.00
N ARG A 121 -7.50 7.27 7.44
CA ARG A 121 -8.27 6.23 8.14
C ARG A 121 -9.08 5.41 7.14
N SER A 122 -9.85 6.10 6.31
CA SER A 122 -10.57 5.55 5.16
C SER A 122 -9.94 6.17 3.92
N VAL A 123 -9.41 5.36 3.01
CA VAL A 123 -8.75 5.84 1.79
C VAL A 123 -9.09 4.96 0.61
N ARG A 124 -9.27 5.59 -0.55
CA ARG A 124 -9.40 4.93 -1.85
C ARG A 124 -8.25 5.37 -2.75
N LEU A 125 -7.31 4.45 -2.97
CA LEU A 125 -6.25 4.60 -3.95
C LEU A 125 -6.70 4.06 -5.32
N VAL A 126 -6.44 4.80 -6.39
CA VAL A 126 -6.70 4.38 -7.77
C VAL A 126 -5.47 4.61 -8.62
N ALA A 127 -4.92 3.53 -9.19
CA ALA A 127 -3.89 3.61 -10.24
C ALA A 127 -4.56 3.47 -11.62
N ARG A 128 -4.27 4.38 -12.55
CA ARG A 128 -4.84 4.41 -13.90
C ARG A 128 -3.78 4.14 -14.97
N GLY A 129 -4.10 3.29 -15.94
CA GLY A 129 -3.23 2.98 -17.08
C GLY A 129 -3.38 3.90 -18.29
N ARG A 130 -4.39 4.78 -18.31
CA ARG A 130 -4.54 5.82 -19.35
C ARG A 130 -4.96 7.14 -18.71
N CYS A 131 -4.29 8.21 -19.12
CA CYS A 131 -4.49 9.57 -18.66
C CYS A 131 -4.64 10.41 -19.93
N GLY A 132 -5.80 11.01 -20.14
CA GLY A 132 -6.20 11.57 -21.43
C GLY A 132 -7.43 10.84 -21.97
N GLY A 133 -8.55 11.54 -21.88
CA GLY A 133 -9.89 11.19 -22.35
C GLY A 133 -10.72 12.45 -22.22
#